data_AF-A0A4U0QUI2-F1
#
_entry.id   AF-A0A4U0QUI2-F1
#
_cell.length_a   1.000
_cell.length_b   1.000
_cell.length_c   1.000
_cell.angle_alpha   90.00
_cell.angle_beta   90.00
_cell.angle_gamma   90.00
#
_symmetry.space_group_name_H-M   'P 1'
#
loop_
_entity.id
_entity.type
_entity.pdbx_description
1 polymer ?
#
loop_
_entity_poly.entity_id
_entity_poly.type
_entity_poly.pdbx_seq_one_letter_code
_entity_poly.pdbx_strand_id
1 'polypeptide(L)'
;MGNPTEIISDHEIERGHGSANFGDISPRTVVNQGVLKTAFGYSHGSTAIEILHWHHLIRQDRKMGNQWVLTVKGQKYLRAVYGAHFSEMMRIGAHHA
;
A
#
# COMPACT_ATOMS: atom_id res chain seq x y z
N MET A 1 -14.54 10.80 5.26
CA MET A 1 -13.50 9.81 4.95
C MET A 1 -13.17 9.97 3.47
N GLY A 2 -11.89 9.95 3.08
CA GLY A 2 -11.53 10.05 1.65
C GLY A 2 -11.75 8.72 0.94
N ASN A 3 -11.97 8.76 -0.38
CA ASN A 3 -12.08 7.55 -1.20
C ASN A 3 -10.70 7.18 -1.77
N PRO A 4 -10.22 5.92 -1.64
CA PRO A 4 -8.93 5.53 -2.21
C PRO A 4 -8.83 5.76 -3.73
N THR A 5 -9.95 5.75 -4.47
CA THR A 5 -9.97 6.03 -5.91
C THR A 5 -9.68 7.50 -6.25
N GLU A 6 -9.86 8.42 -5.29
CA GLU A 6 -9.50 9.84 -5.44
C GLU A 6 -8.00 10.08 -5.25
N ILE A 7 -7.29 9.14 -4.62
CA ILE A 7 -5.84 9.23 -4.37
C ILE A 7 -5.05 8.57 -5.51
N ILE A 8 -5.56 7.44 -6.01
CA ILE A 8 -5.09 6.74 -7.21
C ILE A 8 -6.33 6.14 -7.88
N SER A 9 -6.63 6.53 -9.10
CA SER A 9 -7.73 5.98 -9.89
C SER A 9 -7.44 4.54 -10.37
N ASP A 10 -8.47 3.75 -10.71
CA ASP A 10 -8.26 2.39 -11.22
C ASP A 10 -7.50 2.41 -12.54
N HIS A 11 -7.81 3.37 -13.41
CA HIS A 11 -7.09 3.59 -14.67
C HIS A 11 -5.59 3.89 -14.45
N GLU A 12 -5.21 4.60 -13.38
CA GLU A 12 -3.79 4.79 -13.07
C GLU A 12 -3.09 3.48 -12.70
N ILE A 13 -3.75 2.60 -11.94
CA ILE A 13 -3.22 1.28 -11.59
C ILE A 13 -3.07 0.42 -12.85
N GLU A 14 -4.07 0.43 -13.72
CA GLU A 14 -4.08 -0.32 -14.99
C GLU A 14 -3.04 0.21 -15.99
N ARG A 15 -2.80 1.51 -16.04
CA ARG A 15 -1.87 2.10 -17.01
C ARG A 15 -0.41 1.67 -16.79
N GLY A 16 -0.01 1.49 -15.53
CA GLY A 16 1.36 1.05 -15.21
C GLY A 16 1.55 -0.47 -15.31
N HIS A 17 0.48 -1.24 -15.13
CA HIS A 17 0.57 -2.68 -14.84
C HIS A 17 -0.54 -3.54 -15.46
N GLY A 18 -1.24 -3.06 -16.49
CA GLY A 18 -2.36 -3.77 -17.14
C GLY A 18 -1.99 -5.12 -17.76
N SER A 19 -0.69 -5.39 -17.96
CA SER A 19 -0.17 -6.68 -18.41
C SER A 19 0.24 -7.63 -17.27
N ALA A 20 0.20 -7.19 -16.01
CA ALA A 20 0.55 -8.03 -14.87
C ALA A 20 -0.55 -9.05 -14.58
N ASN A 21 -0.15 -10.30 -14.31
CA ASN A 21 -1.08 -11.35 -13.91
C ASN A 21 -1.30 -11.30 -12.39
N PHE A 22 -2.50 -10.90 -11.99
CA PHE A 22 -2.91 -10.85 -10.59
C PHE A 22 -3.69 -12.10 -10.14
N GLY A 23 -3.86 -13.11 -10.99
CA GLY A 23 -4.73 -14.25 -10.72
C GLY A 23 -6.17 -13.80 -10.50
N ASP A 24 -6.80 -14.31 -9.43
CA ASP A 24 -8.21 -14.04 -9.11
C ASP A 24 -8.43 -12.75 -8.30
N ILE A 25 -7.37 -11.98 -7.99
CA ILE A 25 -7.49 -10.74 -7.23
C ILE A 25 -7.39 -9.51 -8.12
N SER A 26 -8.19 -8.49 -7.82
CA SER A 26 -8.13 -7.23 -8.57
C SER A 26 -6.81 -6.47 -8.29
N PRO A 27 -6.30 -5.67 -9.25
CA PRO A 27 -5.16 -4.79 -9.03
C PRO A 27 -5.37 -3.86 -7.83
N ARG A 28 -6.60 -3.35 -7.64
CA ARG A 28 -6.97 -2.53 -6.48
C ARG A 28 -6.80 -3.29 -5.16
N THR A 29 -7.20 -4.55 -5.12
CA THR A 29 -7.02 -5.42 -3.95
C THR A 29 -5.54 -5.59 -3.61
N VAL A 30 -4.68 -5.75 -4.62
CA VAL A 30 -3.21 -5.81 -4.44
C VAL A 30 -2.68 -4.53 -3.80
N VAL A 31 -3.10 -3.36 -4.27
CA VAL A 31 -2.69 -2.08 -3.67
C VAL A 31 -3.19 -1.95 -2.23
N ASN A 32 -4.46 -2.28 -1.97
CA ASN A 32 -5.07 -2.20 -0.63
C ASN A 32 -4.37 -3.12 0.39
N GLN A 33 -4.05 -4.36 0.00
CA GLN A 33 -3.32 -5.30 0.84
C GLN A 33 -1.84 -4.91 0.95
N GLY A 34 -1.26 -4.34 -0.11
CA GLY A 34 0.11 -3.88 -0.16
C GLY A 34 0.39 -2.81 0.89
N VAL A 35 -0.39 -1.71 0.89
CA VAL A 35 -0.23 -0.64 1.90
C VAL A 35 -0.43 -1.14 3.32
N LEU A 36 -1.34 -2.11 3.51
CA LEU A 36 -1.61 -2.73 4.80
C LEU A 36 -0.38 -3.51 5.27
N LYS A 37 0.12 -4.42 4.43
CA LYS A 37 1.33 -5.20 4.73
C LYS A 37 2.52 -4.29 5.03
N THR A 38 2.70 -3.21 4.26
CA THR A 38 3.79 -2.25 4.52
C THR A 38 3.64 -1.61 5.90
N ALA A 39 2.43 -1.23 6.29
CA ALA A 39 2.16 -0.61 7.59
C ALA A 39 2.57 -1.52 8.78
N PHE A 40 2.43 -2.83 8.59
CA PHE A 40 2.74 -3.85 9.60
C PHE A 40 4.12 -4.51 9.41
N GLY A 41 4.94 -4.03 8.48
CA GLY A 41 6.29 -4.58 8.24
C GLY A 41 6.34 -5.96 7.57
N TYR A 42 5.24 -6.42 6.96
CA TYR A 42 5.22 -7.69 6.23
C TYR A 42 5.92 -7.57 4.86
N SER A 43 6.48 -8.68 4.38
CA SER A 43 7.12 -8.77 3.05
C SER A 43 6.11 -8.73 1.91
N HIS A 44 6.59 -8.37 0.72
CA HIS A 44 5.78 -8.20 -0.50
C HIS A 44 6.43 -8.94 -1.66
N GLY A 45 5.62 -9.39 -2.63
CA GLY A 45 6.14 -9.81 -3.92
C GLY A 45 6.65 -8.62 -4.75
N SER A 46 7.57 -8.88 -5.67
CA SER A 46 8.20 -7.85 -6.52
C SER A 46 7.18 -6.99 -7.27
N THR A 47 6.16 -7.61 -7.87
CA THR A 47 5.08 -6.90 -8.59
C THR A 47 4.33 -5.93 -7.68
N ALA A 48 4.00 -6.34 -6.46
CA ALA A 48 3.31 -5.46 -5.51
C ALA A 48 4.20 -4.28 -5.08
N ILE A 49 5.50 -4.53 -4.85
CA ILE A 49 6.47 -3.46 -4.55
C ILE A 49 6.53 -2.46 -5.70
N GLU A 50 6.63 -2.93 -6.93
CA GLU A 50 6.74 -2.08 -8.11
C GLU A 50 5.51 -1.18 -8.27
N ILE A 51 4.30 -1.74 -8.15
CA ILE A 51 3.04 -0.98 -8.20
C ILE A 51 3.01 0.09 -7.11
N LEU A 52 3.25 -0.30 -5.86
CA LEU A 52 3.20 0.62 -4.73
C LEU A 52 4.26 1.72 -4.84
N HIS A 53 5.44 1.39 -5.36
CA HIS A 53 6.54 2.32 -5.54
C HIS A 53 6.30 3.28 -6.71
N TRP A 54 5.80 2.79 -7.86
CA TRP A 54 5.41 3.60 -9.02
C TRP A 54 4.40 4.67 -8.59
N HIS A 55 3.39 4.29 -7.81
CA HIS A 55 2.37 5.24 -7.35
C HIS A 55 2.78 6.07 -6.12
N HIS A 56 4.05 5.98 -5.70
CA HIS A 56 4.62 6.69 -4.56
C HIS A 56 3.90 6.43 -3.22
N LEU A 57 3.34 5.24 -3.04
CA LEU A 57 2.72 4.81 -1.78
C LEU A 57 3.76 4.33 -0.77
N ILE A 58 4.85 3.76 -1.25
CA ILE A 58 5.97 3.27 -0.41
C ILE A 58 7.30 3.87 -0.85
N ARG A 59 8.29 3.82 0.03
CA ARG A 59 9.70 4.12 -0.24
C ARG A 59 10.61 3.20 0.57
N GLN A 60 11.86 3.04 0.15
CA GLN A 60 12.86 2.41 1.01
C GLN A 60 13.32 3.38 2.09
N ASP A 61 13.34 2.91 3.34
CA ASP A 61 14.01 3.60 4.44
C ASP A 61 15.41 3.02 4.65
N ARG A 62 16.42 3.78 4.24
CA ARG A 62 17.83 3.41 4.40
C ARG A 62 18.26 3.34 5.86
N LYS A 63 17.57 4.04 6.77
CA LYS A 63 17.86 4.00 8.21
C LYS A 63 17.32 2.74 8.86
N MET A 64 16.31 2.11 8.25
CA MET A 64 15.70 0.86 8.71
C MET A 64 16.12 -0.32 7.82
N GLY A 65 17.41 -0.39 7.46
CA GLY A 65 17.94 -1.54 6.70
C GLY A 65 17.32 -1.74 5.32
N ASN A 66 16.95 -0.65 4.63
CA ASN A 66 16.26 -0.67 3.33
C ASN A 66 14.86 -1.31 3.34
N GLN A 67 14.21 -1.33 4.49
CA GLN A 67 12.80 -1.75 4.58
C GLN A 67 11.88 -0.81 3.81
N TRP A 68 10.79 -1.36 3.28
CA TRP A 68 9.73 -0.58 2.66
C TRP A 68 8.84 0.04 3.73
N VAL A 69 8.67 1.36 3.66
CA VAL A 69 7.82 2.13 4.57
C VAL A 69 6.80 2.96 3.78
N LEU A 70 5.66 3.26 4.40
CA LEU A 70 4.64 4.12 3.78
C LEU A 70 5.14 5.56 3.63
N THR A 71 4.86 6.17 2.49
CA THR A 71 4.98 7.63 2.31
C THR A 71 3.78 8.35 2.93
N VAL A 72 3.79 9.68 2.93
CA VAL A 72 2.60 10.48 3.31
C VAL A 72 1.40 10.13 2.42
N LYS A 73 1.61 9.88 1.11
CA LYS A 73 0.55 9.44 0.20
C LYS A 73 0.07 8.04 0.57
N GLY A 74 0.99 7.13 0.91
CA GLY A 74 0.70 5.78 1.40
C GLY A 74 -0.16 5.78 2.67
N GLN A 75 0.17 6.63 3.64
CA GLN A 75 -0.60 6.76 4.89
C GLN A 75 -2.01 7.33 4.63
N LYS A 76 -2.13 8.33 3.75
CA LYS A 76 -3.44 8.86 3.32
C LYS A 76 -4.28 7.77 2.64
N TYR A 77 -3.66 6.99 1.76
CA TYR A 77 -4.31 5.87 1.08
C TYR A 77 -4.75 4.80 2.07
N LEU A 78 -3.88 4.36 2.99
CA LEU A 78 -4.22 3.40 4.04
C LEU A 78 -5.41 3.88 4.87
N ARG A 79 -5.43 5.17 5.24
CA ARG A 79 -6.56 5.79 5.96
C ARG A 79 -7.84 5.86 5.12
N ALA A 80 -7.74 6.05 3.81
CA ALA A 80 -8.90 6.04 2.92
C ALA A 80 -9.51 4.63 2.82
N VAL A 81 -8.69 3.58 2.79
CA VAL A 81 -9.15 2.19 2.73
C VAL A 81 -9.71 1.69 4.08
N TYR A 82 -8.99 1.96 5.18
CA TYR A 82 -9.27 1.34 6.48
C TYR A 82 -9.71 2.34 7.56
N GLY A 83 -10.12 3.55 7.18
CA GLY A 83 -10.28 4.70 8.08
C GLY A 83 -11.11 4.46 9.35
N ALA A 84 -12.12 3.58 9.31
CA ALA A 84 -12.92 3.22 10.47
C ALA A 84 -12.12 2.45 11.54
N HIS A 85 -11.12 1.68 11.12
CA HIS A 85 -10.28 0.83 11.98
C HIS A 85 -8.83 1.31 12.03
N PHE A 86 -8.50 2.43 11.38
CA PHE A 86 -7.11 2.88 11.18
C PHE A 86 -6.37 3.08 12.51
N SER A 87 -6.98 3.76 13.48
CA SER A 87 -6.37 4.01 14.79
C SER A 87 -6.12 2.72 15.59
N GLU A 88 -7.02 1.75 15.46
CA GLU A 88 -6.93 0.44 16.11
C GLU A 88 -5.83 -0.42 15.45
N MET A 89 -5.81 -0.46 14.13
CA MET A 89 -4.79 -1.16 13.35
C MET A 89 -3.39 -0.62 13.61
N MET A 90 -3.22 0.70 13.64
CA MET A 90 -1.92 1.31 13.96
C MET A 90 -1.46 1.02 15.39
N ARG A 91 -2.39 0.90 16.35
CA ARG A 91 -2.05 0.46 17.72
C ARG A 91 -1.52 -0.96 17.75
N ILE A 92 -2.16 -1.89 17.03
CA ILE A 92 -1.73 -3.30 16.99
C ILE A 92 -0.35 -3.43 16.33
N GLY A 93 -0.10 -2.69 15.25
CA GLY A 93 1.18 -2.76 14.53
C GLY A 93 2.37 -2.23 15.33
N ALA A 94 2.16 -1.22 16.18
CA ALA A 94 3.21 -0.65 17.03
C ALA A 94 3.71 -1.59 18.14
N HIS A 95 2.99 -2.67 18.46
CA HIS A 95 3.40 -3.66 19.46
C HIS A 95 4.25 -4.81 18.90
N HIS A 96 4.42 -4.87 17.58
CA HIS A 96 5.14 -5.95 16.89
C HIS A 96 6.38 -5.46 16.11
N ALA A 97 6.73 -4.17 16.24
CA ALA A 97 7.88 -3.53 15.59
C ALA A 97 9.04 -3.30 16.56
#